data_AF-A0A0D2Y7Z0-F1
#
_entry.id   AF-A0A0D2Y7Z0-F1
#
_cell.length_a   1.000
_cell.length_b   1.000
_cell.length_c   1.000
_cell.angle_alpha   90.00
_cell.angle_beta   90.00
_cell.angle_gamma   90.00
#
_symmetry.space_group_name_H-M   'P 1'
#
loop_
_entity.id
_entity.type
_entity.pdbx_description
1 polymer ?
#
loop_
_entity_poly.entity_id
_entity_poly.type
_entity_poly.pdbx_seq_one_letter_code
_entity_poly.pdbx_strand_id
1 'polypeptide(L)'
;MTAFIIAAIHINLCMGTLCSFVKGRPDLQKILDKLSNFDICGEFMLTEVAHGLDARNLETTATLLPDGSYDLHTPHAGAAKAMPPTTPYCNMPRLAIVFARLIIDGESHGVKPFLVFLGDAGGMRPGITSCILPTRPAKPEDDRVAFLRHIRRIAAGTLSLSIMGISAIKVGTRIAAVYSERRIIGAADGKEGKRIMAFSTQQYPIVEGWVQGKVLHAFAHWTIDMCPDLSDPTQHALASIFKATVVKASQVLRPLAERCGWQGLFAYNQISELDLTFQGNAIAEGDTLVLCIRFMSELLGGKLELPRARNRLCRLAQREEKLMTDMKSRLERIGGYKEHRGLAFDRHILPRCRPLAEAIGNRMAYEAAEKWGLPSEVLTLYERICMGEDLDPLRTVEPLAQEHLPSQSSASYNTVLAQIRSESISQSDIDHYVTAPITSDKSWESFMNSLQAFKSPEELITPVSKL
;
A
#
# COMPACT_ATOMS: atom_id res chain seq x y z
N MET A 1 -28.67 6.13 -22.19
CA MET A 1 -27.91 6.39 -23.44
C MET A 1 -27.99 5.22 -24.43
N THR A 2 -27.79 3.97 -23.99
CA THR A 2 -27.76 2.77 -24.88
C THR A 2 -29.05 2.49 -25.67
N ALA A 3 -30.24 2.60 -25.05
CA ALA A 3 -31.51 2.34 -25.74
C ALA A 3 -31.81 3.35 -26.88
N PHE A 4 -31.44 4.62 -26.68
CA PHE A 4 -31.58 5.66 -27.71
C PHE A 4 -30.70 5.35 -28.94
N ILE A 5 -29.46 4.91 -28.73
CA ILE A 5 -28.54 4.57 -29.82
C ILE A 5 -29.06 3.38 -30.63
N ILE A 6 -29.56 2.34 -29.96
CA ILE A 6 -30.15 1.17 -30.63
C ILE A 6 -31.38 1.59 -31.45
N ALA A 7 -32.29 2.38 -30.87
CA ALA A 7 -33.46 2.88 -31.59
C ALA A 7 -33.10 3.77 -32.78
N ALA A 8 -32.09 4.64 -32.64
CA ALA A 8 -31.61 5.49 -33.72
C ALA A 8 -31.02 4.67 -34.88
N ILE A 9 -30.20 3.66 -34.59
CA ILE A 9 -29.64 2.76 -35.62
C ILE A 9 -30.77 1.98 -36.30
N HIS A 10 -31.68 1.41 -35.53
CA HIS A 10 -32.77 0.58 -36.04
C HIS A 10 -33.76 1.38 -36.91
N ILE A 11 -34.31 2.47 -36.38
CA ILE A 11 -35.36 3.24 -37.06
C ILE A 11 -34.79 4.14 -38.16
N ASN A 12 -33.78 4.96 -37.82
CA ASN A 12 -33.29 5.96 -38.76
C ASN A 12 -32.37 5.33 -39.82
N LEU A 13 -31.36 4.56 -39.40
CA LEU A 13 -30.35 4.08 -40.33
C LEU A 13 -30.82 2.82 -41.08
N CYS A 14 -31.26 1.78 -40.36
CA CYS A 14 -31.63 0.51 -40.99
C CYS A 14 -32.97 0.60 -41.72
N MET A 15 -34.08 0.86 -41.01
CA MET A 15 -35.40 0.97 -41.62
C MET A 15 -35.46 2.12 -42.64
N GLY A 16 -34.91 3.29 -42.31
CA GLY A 16 -34.84 4.42 -43.23
C GLY A 16 -34.15 4.08 -44.56
N THR A 17 -33.05 3.32 -44.52
CA THR A 17 -32.38 2.84 -45.74
C THR A 17 -33.27 1.87 -46.51
N LEU A 18 -33.86 0.86 -45.87
CA LEU A 18 -34.72 -0.11 -46.55
C LEU A 18 -35.97 0.52 -47.18
N CYS A 19 -36.60 1.47 -46.49
CA CYS A 19 -37.76 2.21 -47.00
C CYS A 19 -37.47 2.92 -48.33
N SER A 20 -36.23 3.36 -48.56
CA SER A 20 -35.85 4.00 -49.83
C SER A 20 -35.89 3.06 -51.04
N PHE A 21 -35.80 1.74 -50.81
CA PHE A 21 -35.80 0.72 -51.88
C PHE A 21 -37.13 0.00 -52.04
N VAL A 22 -38.06 0.11 -51.09
CA VAL A 22 -39.29 -0.71 -51.05
C VAL A 22 -40.15 -0.59 -52.31
N LYS A 23 -40.20 0.61 -52.93
CA LYS A 23 -40.97 0.84 -54.16
C LYS A 23 -40.49 -0.02 -55.34
N GLY A 24 -39.18 -0.29 -55.43
CA GLY A 24 -38.58 -1.14 -56.46
C GLY A 24 -38.34 -2.59 -56.02
N ARG A 25 -38.54 -2.88 -54.72
CA ARG A 25 -38.29 -4.18 -54.10
C ARG A 25 -39.41 -4.53 -53.11
N PRO A 26 -40.61 -4.91 -53.60
CA PRO A 26 -41.76 -5.23 -52.74
C PRO A 26 -41.50 -6.38 -51.77
N ASP A 27 -40.52 -7.24 -52.06
CA ASP A 27 -40.08 -8.32 -51.19
C ASP A 27 -39.53 -7.82 -49.83
N LEU A 28 -39.04 -6.58 -49.76
CA LEU A 28 -38.56 -5.96 -48.53
C LEU A 28 -39.68 -5.58 -47.56
N GLN A 29 -40.94 -5.49 -48.01
CA GLN A 29 -42.06 -5.08 -47.17
C GLN A 29 -42.21 -6.00 -45.95
N LYS A 30 -42.12 -7.32 -46.14
CA LYS A 30 -42.20 -8.30 -45.04
C LYS A 30 -41.11 -8.12 -43.99
N ILE A 31 -39.94 -7.61 -44.38
CA ILE A 31 -38.82 -7.35 -43.49
C ILE A 31 -39.05 -6.05 -42.72
N LEU A 32 -39.54 -5.01 -43.40
CA LEU A 32 -39.94 -3.74 -42.79
C LEU A 32 -41.05 -3.93 -41.75
N ASP A 33 -42.01 -4.80 -42.01
CA ASP A 33 -43.09 -5.11 -41.04
C ASP A 33 -42.51 -5.73 -39.76
N LYS A 34 -41.58 -6.70 -39.90
CA LYS A 34 -40.88 -7.32 -38.76
C LYS A 34 -40.00 -6.34 -37.98
N LEU A 35 -39.30 -5.44 -38.68
CA LEU A 35 -38.52 -4.37 -38.04
C LEU A 35 -39.45 -3.43 -37.27
N SER A 36 -40.56 -3.01 -37.88
CA SER A 36 -41.53 -2.08 -37.27
C SER A 36 -42.17 -2.66 -35.99
N ASN A 37 -42.39 -3.97 -35.95
CA ASN A 37 -42.90 -4.68 -34.77
C ASN A 37 -41.81 -5.04 -33.75
N PHE A 38 -40.54 -4.72 -34.01
CA PHE A 38 -39.39 -5.19 -33.22
C PHE A 38 -39.29 -6.72 -33.07
N ASP A 39 -39.84 -7.47 -34.04
CA ASP A 39 -39.63 -8.93 -34.14
C ASP A 39 -38.15 -9.25 -34.45
N ILE A 40 -37.47 -8.30 -35.11
CA ILE A 40 -36.03 -8.32 -35.40
C ILE A 40 -35.44 -6.93 -35.14
N CYS A 41 -34.24 -6.86 -34.59
CA CYS A 41 -33.48 -5.63 -34.42
C CYS A 41 -32.60 -5.36 -35.66
N GLY A 42 -32.53 -4.09 -36.06
CA GLY A 42 -31.95 -3.65 -37.32
C GLY A 42 -30.65 -2.90 -37.08
N GLU A 43 -29.60 -3.28 -37.80
CA GLU A 43 -28.25 -2.75 -37.66
C GLU A 43 -27.77 -2.10 -38.96
N PHE A 44 -26.89 -1.10 -38.85
CA PHE A 44 -26.28 -0.42 -39.99
C PHE A 44 -24.75 -0.53 -39.90
N MET A 45 -24.17 -1.36 -40.78
CA MET A 45 -22.76 -1.76 -40.74
C MET A 45 -21.97 -1.16 -41.89
N LEU A 46 -21.60 0.10 -41.74
CA LEU A 46 -20.73 0.81 -42.67
C LEU A 46 -19.27 0.75 -42.25
N THR A 47 -19.00 1.28 -41.05
CA THR A 47 -17.68 1.45 -40.45
C THR A 47 -16.94 0.13 -40.25
N GLU A 48 -15.65 0.13 -40.56
CA GLU A 48 -14.70 -0.94 -40.24
C GLU A 48 -13.72 -0.49 -39.15
N VAL A 49 -13.07 -1.43 -38.46
CA VAL A 49 -12.09 -1.13 -37.41
C VAL A 49 -10.99 -0.18 -37.92
N ALA A 50 -10.52 -0.38 -39.15
CA ALA A 50 -9.49 0.45 -39.78
C ALA A 50 -10.06 1.66 -40.57
N HIS A 51 -11.35 1.66 -40.93
CA HIS A 51 -11.95 2.65 -41.83
C HIS A 51 -13.23 3.26 -41.25
N GLY A 52 -13.08 4.41 -40.60
CA GLY A 52 -14.22 5.20 -40.06
C GLY A 52 -14.55 6.48 -40.81
N LEU A 53 -13.57 7.09 -41.48
CA LEU A 53 -13.73 8.35 -42.24
C LEU A 53 -13.51 8.14 -43.75
N ASP A 54 -13.33 6.90 -44.19
CA ASP A 54 -13.01 6.54 -45.58
C ASP A 54 -13.87 5.37 -46.08
N ALA A 55 -15.16 5.65 -46.28
CA ALA A 55 -16.12 4.66 -46.76
C ALA A 55 -15.87 4.18 -48.21
N ARG A 56 -14.96 4.83 -48.96
CA ARG A 56 -14.63 4.41 -50.33
C ARG A 56 -13.63 3.26 -50.36
N ASN A 57 -12.82 3.14 -49.31
CA ASN A 57 -11.75 2.15 -49.20
C ASN A 57 -12.07 1.01 -48.21
N LEU A 58 -13.36 0.74 -47.98
CA LEU A 58 -13.77 -0.45 -47.24
C LEU A 58 -13.20 -1.72 -47.88
N GLU A 59 -12.81 -2.65 -47.01
CA GLU A 59 -12.11 -3.89 -47.36
C GLU A 59 -13.02 -5.12 -47.29
N THR A 60 -14.18 -5.04 -46.63
CA THR A 60 -15.20 -6.10 -46.70
C THR A 60 -15.67 -6.26 -48.14
N THR A 61 -15.67 -7.49 -48.67
CA THR A 61 -16.09 -7.80 -50.05
C THR A 61 -17.40 -8.58 -50.09
N ALA A 62 -18.19 -8.36 -51.14
CA ALA A 62 -19.35 -9.16 -51.51
C ALA A 62 -19.14 -9.68 -52.93
N THR A 63 -18.68 -10.92 -53.07
CA THR A 63 -18.35 -11.52 -54.36
C THR A 63 -19.54 -12.29 -54.91
N LEU A 64 -20.00 -11.94 -56.12
CA LEU A 64 -21.08 -12.66 -56.80
C LEU A 64 -20.60 -14.08 -57.18
N LEU A 65 -21.36 -15.08 -56.76
CA LEU A 65 -21.11 -16.49 -57.06
C LEU A 65 -21.92 -16.96 -58.29
N PRO A 66 -21.53 -18.07 -58.95
CA PRO A 66 -22.20 -18.56 -60.16
C PRO A 66 -23.69 -18.91 -59.97
N ASP A 67 -24.12 -19.21 -58.75
CA ASP A 67 -25.52 -19.51 -58.40
C ASP A 67 -26.37 -18.25 -58.14
N GLY A 68 -25.77 -17.06 -58.26
CA GLY A 68 -26.41 -15.77 -58.00
C GLY A 68 -26.39 -15.35 -56.53
N SER A 69 -25.78 -16.14 -55.63
CA SER A 69 -25.55 -15.75 -54.24
C SER A 69 -24.30 -14.88 -54.10
N TYR A 70 -24.08 -14.34 -52.89
CA TYR A 70 -22.90 -13.51 -52.59
C TYR A 70 -22.09 -14.11 -51.46
N ASP A 71 -20.78 -14.24 -51.65
CA ASP A 71 -19.84 -14.50 -50.56
C ASP A 71 -19.44 -13.16 -49.92
N LEU A 72 -19.86 -12.97 -48.67
CA LEU A 72 -19.57 -11.78 -47.89
C LEU A 72 -18.38 -12.05 -46.97
N HIS A 73 -17.23 -11.49 -47.31
CA HIS A 73 -15.97 -11.85 -46.69
C HIS A 73 -15.27 -10.66 -46.00
N THR A 74 -14.75 -10.90 -44.81
CA THR A 74 -13.91 -9.98 -44.05
C THR A 74 -12.46 -10.49 -44.08
N PRO A 75 -11.55 -9.89 -44.87
CA PRO A 75 -10.23 -10.46 -45.15
C PRO A 75 -9.26 -10.46 -43.96
N HIS A 76 -9.43 -9.55 -42.99
CA HIS A 76 -8.63 -9.49 -41.77
C HIS A 76 -9.36 -8.72 -40.66
N ALA A 77 -8.82 -8.77 -39.44
CA ALA A 77 -9.42 -8.14 -38.26
C ALA A 77 -9.66 -6.62 -38.41
N GLY A 78 -8.80 -5.91 -39.16
CA GLY A 78 -8.96 -4.48 -39.46
C GLY A 78 -10.18 -4.16 -40.34
N ALA A 79 -10.62 -5.10 -41.18
CA ALA A 79 -11.81 -4.98 -42.03
C ALA A 79 -13.11 -5.36 -41.31
N ALA A 80 -13.05 -5.80 -40.05
CA ALA A 80 -14.24 -6.16 -39.29
C ALA A 80 -15.15 -4.96 -39.09
N LYS A 81 -16.47 -5.15 -39.23
CA LYS A 81 -17.44 -4.08 -38.97
C LYS A 81 -17.43 -3.72 -37.49
N ALA A 82 -17.40 -2.41 -37.22
CA ALA A 82 -17.34 -1.87 -35.86
C ALA A 82 -18.47 -0.87 -35.65
N MET A 83 -19.14 -0.92 -34.50
CA MET A 83 -20.23 -0.01 -34.12
C MET A 83 -21.38 -0.05 -35.15
N PRO A 84 -22.21 -1.11 -35.09
CA PRO A 84 -23.31 -1.10 -34.12
C PRO A 84 -23.35 -2.35 -33.19
N PRO A 85 -24.14 -2.35 -32.09
CA PRO A 85 -24.12 -3.42 -31.10
C PRO A 85 -24.81 -4.70 -31.60
N THR A 86 -24.03 -5.73 -31.92
CA THR A 86 -24.53 -6.92 -32.65
C THR A 86 -24.52 -8.22 -31.86
N THR A 87 -24.29 -8.14 -30.55
CA THR A 87 -24.23 -9.32 -29.70
C THR A 87 -25.59 -10.02 -29.61
N PRO A 88 -25.63 -11.35 -29.44
CA PRO A 88 -26.86 -12.14 -29.36
C PRO A 88 -27.61 -11.97 -28.01
N TYR A 89 -27.29 -10.93 -27.23
CA TYR A 89 -27.95 -10.69 -25.95
C TYR A 89 -29.44 -10.40 -26.12
N CYS A 90 -30.20 -10.73 -25.06
CA CYS A 90 -31.64 -10.56 -24.96
C CYS A 90 -32.47 -11.41 -25.95
N ASN A 91 -31.89 -12.47 -26.53
CA ASN A 91 -32.56 -13.38 -27.48
C ASN A 91 -33.25 -12.63 -28.64
N MET A 92 -32.68 -11.51 -29.06
CA MET A 92 -33.22 -10.65 -30.11
C MET A 92 -32.58 -11.01 -31.45
N PRO A 93 -33.33 -11.50 -32.45
CA PRO A 93 -32.80 -11.72 -33.79
C PRO A 93 -32.27 -10.40 -34.39
N ARG A 94 -31.15 -10.46 -35.09
CA ARG A 94 -30.52 -9.28 -35.68
C ARG A 94 -30.37 -9.38 -37.19
N LEU A 95 -30.71 -8.28 -37.86
CA LEU A 95 -30.56 -8.05 -39.28
C LEU A 95 -29.67 -6.83 -39.49
N ALA A 96 -28.72 -6.90 -40.40
CA ALA A 96 -27.83 -5.79 -40.72
C ALA A 96 -27.89 -5.41 -42.20
N ILE A 97 -27.74 -4.12 -42.45
CA ILE A 97 -27.31 -3.61 -43.75
C ILE A 97 -25.79 -3.51 -43.71
N VAL A 98 -25.10 -4.43 -44.36
CA VAL A 98 -23.64 -4.49 -44.43
C VAL A 98 -23.17 -3.82 -45.70
N PHE A 99 -22.33 -2.79 -45.58
CA PHE A 99 -21.70 -2.16 -46.74
C PHE A 99 -20.42 -2.91 -47.07
N ALA A 100 -20.34 -3.42 -48.28
CA ALA A 100 -19.20 -4.17 -48.78
C ALA A 100 -18.91 -3.79 -50.24
N ARG A 101 -17.67 -3.99 -50.67
CA ARG A 101 -17.23 -3.82 -52.05
C ARG A 101 -17.79 -4.96 -52.90
N LEU A 102 -18.65 -4.63 -53.85
CA LEU A 102 -19.22 -5.59 -54.77
C LEU A 102 -18.15 -6.05 -55.77
N ILE A 103 -17.91 -7.36 -55.84
CA ILE A 103 -16.99 -7.99 -56.79
C ILE A 103 -17.81 -8.85 -57.78
N ILE A 104 -17.67 -8.59 -59.07
CA ILE A 104 -18.28 -9.39 -60.15
C ILE A 104 -17.18 -9.73 -61.16
N ASP A 105 -17.03 -11.00 -61.50
CA ASP A 105 -16.00 -11.49 -62.43
C ASP A 105 -14.58 -10.99 -62.10
N GLY A 106 -14.29 -10.80 -60.81
CA GLY A 106 -13.00 -10.30 -60.30
C GLY A 106 -12.86 -8.76 -60.28
N GLU A 107 -13.83 -8.02 -60.80
CA GLU A 107 -13.81 -6.55 -60.85
C GLU A 107 -14.62 -5.90 -59.72
N SER A 108 -14.11 -4.77 -59.20
CA SER A 108 -14.76 -4.01 -58.13
C SER A 108 -15.77 -3.00 -58.67
N HIS A 109 -17.04 -3.16 -58.33
CA HIS A 109 -18.14 -2.26 -58.69
C HIS A 109 -18.51 -1.24 -57.58
N GLY A 110 -17.56 -1.02 -56.66
CA GLY A 110 -17.68 -0.07 -55.55
C GLY A 110 -18.48 -0.63 -54.38
N VAL A 111 -18.64 0.21 -53.35
CA VAL A 111 -19.31 -0.18 -52.10
C VAL A 111 -20.83 -0.13 -52.26
N LYS A 112 -21.50 -1.22 -51.91
CA LYS A 112 -22.97 -1.39 -51.99
C LYS A 112 -23.52 -1.96 -50.67
N PRO A 113 -24.80 -1.68 -50.33
CA PRO A 113 -25.46 -2.26 -49.17
C PRO A 113 -25.96 -3.68 -49.46
N PHE A 114 -25.72 -4.60 -48.52
CA PHE A 114 -26.19 -5.99 -48.55
C PHE A 114 -26.99 -6.28 -47.29
N LEU A 115 -28.10 -7.00 -47.43
CA LEU A 115 -28.96 -7.36 -46.30
C LEU A 115 -28.55 -8.71 -45.74
N VAL A 116 -28.17 -8.75 -44.46
CA VAL A 116 -27.57 -9.95 -43.83
C VAL A 116 -28.24 -10.23 -42.49
N PHE A 117 -28.75 -11.44 -42.32
CA PHE A 117 -29.19 -11.90 -40.99
C PHE A 117 -27.97 -12.32 -40.17
N LEU A 118 -27.74 -11.67 -39.03
CA LEU A 118 -26.57 -11.90 -38.20
C LEU A 118 -26.74 -13.05 -37.21
N GLY A 119 -27.95 -13.17 -36.64
CA GLY A 119 -28.25 -14.12 -35.59
C GLY A 119 -29.74 -14.23 -35.34
N ASP A 120 -30.14 -15.30 -34.68
CA ASP A 120 -31.51 -15.55 -34.23
C ASP A 120 -31.60 -15.47 -32.70
N ALA A 121 -32.73 -15.90 -32.13
CA ALA A 121 -32.98 -15.88 -30.69
C ALA A 121 -32.09 -16.86 -29.88
N GLY A 122 -31.16 -17.60 -30.50
CA GLY A 122 -30.29 -18.59 -29.87
C GLY A 122 -28.79 -18.44 -30.16
N GLY A 123 -28.38 -17.61 -31.12
CA GLY A 123 -26.96 -17.39 -31.40
C GLY A 123 -26.67 -16.71 -32.74
N MET A 124 -25.37 -16.57 -33.04
CA MET A 124 -24.91 -16.06 -34.33
C MET A 124 -25.12 -17.12 -35.43
N ARG A 125 -25.41 -16.67 -36.66
CA ARG A 125 -25.51 -17.59 -37.81
C ARG A 125 -24.14 -18.16 -38.20
N PRO A 126 -24.09 -19.34 -38.85
CA PRO A 126 -22.86 -19.89 -39.38
C PRO A 126 -22.08 -18.88 -40.23
N GLY A 127 -20.76 -18.78 -40.00
CA GLY A 127 -19.88 -17.84 -40.71
C GLY A 127 -19.85 -16.42 -40.12
N ILE A 128 -20.70 -16.08 -39.14
CA ILE A 128 -20.77 -14.74 -38.56
C ILE A 128 -20.18 -14.76 -37.15
N THR A 129 -19.20 -13.88 -36.91
CA THR A 129 -18.55 -13.69 -35.60
C THR A 129 -18.77 -12.26 -35.11
N SER A 130 -19.13 -12.10 -33.83
CA SER A 130 -19.25 -10.80 -33.16
C SER A 130 -18.45 -10.81 -31.86
N CYS A 131 -17.64 -9.78 -31.63
CA CYS A 131 -16.74 -9.66 -30.47
C CYS A 131 -17.04 -8.40 -29.66
N ILE A 132 -17.10 -8.53 -28.33
CA ILE A 132 -17.32 -7.39 -27.43
C ILE A 132 -16.02 -6.61 -27.25
N LEU A 133 -16.07 -5.31 -27.52
CA LEU A 133 -14.96 -4.41 -27.22
C LEU A 133 -14.95 -4.03 -25.71
N PRO A 134 -13.78 -3.79 -25.10
CA PRO A 134 -13.69 -3.39 -23.70
C PRO A 134 -14.49 -2.12 -23.42
N THR A 135 -15.23 -2.07 -22.30
CA THR A 135 -15.94 -0.87 -21.87
C THR A 135 -14.94 0.20 -21.47
N ARG A 136 -14.95 1.36 -22.15
CA ARG A 136 -14.26 2.56 -21.68
C ARG A 136 -15.00 3.08 -20.45
N PRO A 137 -14.38 3.18 -19.26
CA PRO A 137 -15.05 3.80 -18.12
C PRO A 137 -15.36 5.27 -18.47
N ALA A 138 -16.49 5.76 -17.99
CA ALA A 138 -16.85 7.16 -18.14
C ALA A 138 -15.74 8.07 -17.60
N LYS A 139 -15.54 9.24 -18.21
CA LYS A 139 -14.64 10.26 -17.67
C LYS A 139 -15.11 10.59 -16.24
N PRO A 140 -14.25 10.50 -15.22
CA PRO A 140 -14.66 10.81 -13.85
C PRO A 140 -15.05 12.29 -13.73
N GLU A 141 -15.99 12.58 -12.83
CA GLU A 141 -16.40 13.96 -12.52
C GLU A 141 -15.26 14.78 -11.89
N ASP A 142 -14.38 14.12 -11.13
CA ASP A 142 -13.18 14.69 -10.52
C ASP A 142 -11.97 13.78 -10.77
N ASP A 143 -11.03 14.26 -11.59
CA ASP A 143 -9.81 13.54 -11.96
C ASP A 143 -8.91 13.23 -10.75
N ARG A 144 -8.89 14.09 -9.74
CA ARG A 144 -8.11 13.89 -8.51
C ARG A 144 -8.72 12.80 -7.65
N VAL A 145 -10.04 12.82 -7.41
CA VAL A 145 -10.72 11.77 -6.64
C VAL A 145 -10.59 10.43 -7.36
N ALA A 146 -10.72 10.41 -8.68
CA ALA A 146 -10.49 9.22 -9.47
C ALA A 146 -9.06 8.71 -9.33
N PHE A 147 -8.04 9.57 -9.49
CA PHE A 147 -6.64 9.17 -9.29
C PHE A 147 -6.41 8.57 -7.90
N LEU A 148 -6.87 9.24 -6.84
CA LEU A 148 -6.74 8.74 -5.46
C LEU A 148 -7.42 7.38 -5.26
N ARG A 149 -8.57 7.15 -5.89
CA ARG A 149 -9.24 5.85 -5.88
C ARG A 149 -8.42 4.76 -6.58
N HIS A 150 -7.74 5.08 -7.70
CA HIS A 150 -6.89 4.11 -8.40
C HIS A 150 -5.65 3.75 -7.58
N ILE A 151 -5.07 4.71 -6.85
CA ILE A 151 -3.90 4.47 -6.01
C ILE A 151 -4.24 4.04 -4.58
N ARG A 152 -5.50 3.72 -4.26
CA ARG A 152 -5.93 3.35 -2.90
C ARG A 152 -5.15 2.20 -2.27
N ARG A 153 -4.59 1.30 -3.09
CA ARG A 153 -3.73 0.19 -2.64
C ARG A 153 -2.42 0.66 -2.00
N ILE A 154 -1.93 1.86 -2.34
CA ILE A 154 -0.75 2.46 -1.70
C ILE A 154 -0.98 2.61 -0.21
N ALA A 155 -2.16 3.07 0.23
CA ALA A 155 -2.48 3.18 1.65
C ALA A 155 -2.45 1.82 2.37
N ALA A 156 -2.85 0.73 1.69
CA ALA A 156 -2.73 -0.63 2.22
C ALA A 156 -1.26 -1.03 2.39
N GLY A 157 -0.43 -0.74 1.37
CA GLY A 157 1.00 -0.98 1.39
C GLY A 157 1.70 -0.19 2.50
N THR A 158 1.37 1.08 2.67
CA THR A 158 1.85 1.96 3.76
C THR A 158 1.65 1.34 5.13
N LEU A 159 0.45 0.81 5.39
CA LEU A 159 0.14 0.15 6.66
C LEU A 159 0.89 -1.20 6.79
N SER A 160 0.78 -2.06 5.79
CA SER A 160 1.36 -3.40 5.80
C SER A 160 2.88 -3.40 5.96
N LEU A 161 3.61 -2.58 5.19
CA LEU A 161 5.06 -2.48 5.29
C LEU A 161 5.50 -1.90 6.63
N SER A 162 4.74 -0.95 7.17
CA SER A 162 5.06 -0.35 8.47
C SER A 162 4.89 -1.34 9.63
N ILE A 163 3.93 -2.28 9.55
CA ILE A 163 3.78 -3.34 10.56
C ILE A 163 5.06 -4.21 10.67
N MET A 164 5.80 -4.40 9.57
CA MET A 164 7.08 -5.13 9.61
C MET A 164 8.09 -4.49 10.54
N GLY A 165 8.05 -3.16 10.72
CA GLY A 165 8.94 -2.45 11.64
C GLY A 165 8.75 -2.84 13.09
N ILE A 166 7.52 -3.17 13.48
CA ILE A 166 7.22 -3.66 14.83
C ILE A 166 7.89 -5.02 15.04
N SER A 167 7.82 -5.89 14.03
CA SER A 167 8.48 -7.20 14.08
C SER A 167 10.00 -7.04 14.16
N ALA A 168 10.58 -6.14 13.34
CA ALA A 168 12.00 -5.84 13.37
C ALA A 168 12.45 -5.35 14.75
N ILE A 169 11.74 -4.37 15.34
CA ILE A 169 12.03 -3.87 16.70
C ILE A 169 12.00 -5.02 17.70
N LYS A 170 10.93 -5.82 17.73
CA LYS A 170 10.79 -6.91 18.69
C LYS A 170 11.91 -7.97 18.53
N VAL A 171 12.24 -8.35 17.30
CA VAL A 171 13.32 -9.33 17.01
C VAL A 171 14.69 -8.77 17.39
N GLY A 172 14.99 -7.53 17.00
CA GLY A 172 16.25 -6.87 17.37
C GLY A 172 16.41 -6.72 18.88
N THR A 173 15.34 -6.33 19.58
CA THR A 173 15.32 -6.27 21.05
C THR A 173 15.54 -7.65 21.68
N ARG A 174 14.89 -8.70 21.16
CA ARG A 174 15.06 -10.07 21.64
C ARG A 174 16.51 -10.53 21.53
N ILE A 175 17.12 -10.36 20.35
CA ILE A 175 18.52 -10.75 20.10
C ILE A 175 19.45 -10.00 21.05
N ALA A 176 19.30 -8.68 21.16
CA ALA A 176 20.13 -7.85 22.03
C ALA A 176 19.97 -8.21 23.52
N ALA A 177 18.75 -8.48 23.98
CA ALA A 177 18.48 -8.86 25.37
C ALA A 177 19.12 -10.21 25.72
N VAL A 178 18.90 -11.23 24.88
CA VAL A 178 19.46 -12.58 25.07
C VAL A 178 20.99 -12.54 25.01
N TYR A 179 21.56 -11.85 24.02
CA TYR A 179 23.01 -11.67 23.95
C TYR A 179 23.56 -10.98 25.20
N SER A 180 22.87 -9.95 25.71
CA SER A 180 23.32 -9.18 26.87
C SER A 180 23.30 -9.98 28.18
N GLU A 181 22.35 -10.89 28.34
CA GLU A 181 22.29 -11.81 29.49
C GLU A 181 23.37 -12.89 29.43
N ARG A 182 23.84 -13.24 28.22
CA ARG A 182 24.86 -14.28 28.01
C ARG A 182 26.28 -13.73 28.05
N ARG A 183 26.50 -12.53 27.54
CA ARG A 183 27.84 -11.95 27.37
C ARG A 183 28.39 -11.47 28.71
N ILE A 184 29.54 -12.01 29.10
CA ILE A 184 30.25 -11.69 30.34
C ILE A 184 31.49 -10.85 30.01
N ILE A 185 31.76 -9.83 30.83
CA ILE A 185 33.05 -9.14 30.87
C ILE A 185 33.84 -9.54 32.12
N GLY A 186 35.14 -9.75 31.98
CA GLY A 186 36.02 -10.13 33.08
C GLY A 186 36.15 -9.01 34.12
N ALA A 187 36.26 -9.39 35.39
CA ALA A 187 36.56 -8.46 36.47
C ALA A 187 38.08 -8.18 36.51
N ALA A 188 38.46 -6.92 36.78
CA ALA A 188 39.87 -6.50 36.85
C ALA A 188 40.67 -7.18 37.99
N ASP A 189 39.98 -7.79 38.95
CA ASP A 189 40.54 -8.42 40.15
C ASP A 189 40.48 -9.96 40.14
N GLY A 190 40.16 -10.58 38.99
CA GLY A 190 40.10 -12.04 38.85
C GLY A 190 38.85 -12.71 39.47
N LYS A 191 37.85 -11.92 39.91
CA LYS A 191 36.55 -12.45 40.35
C LYS A 191 35.63 -12.82 39.17
N GLU A 192 34.51 -13.49 39.48
CA GLU A 192 33.47 -13.85 38.50
C GLU A 192 33.09 -12.65 37.63
N GLY A 193 33.08 -12.88 36.32
CA GLY A 193 32.76 -11.85 35.35
C GLY A 193 31.30 -11.37 35.45
N LYS A 194 31.07 -10.13 35.04
CA LYS A 194 29.74 -9.50 35.09
C LYS A 194 29.05 -9.60 33.73
N ARG A 195 27.78 -10.04 33.72
CA ARG A 195 26.93 -9.99 32.52
C ARG A 195 26.75 -8.54 32.07
N ILE A 196 26.83 -8.28 30.77
CA ILE A 196 26.71 -6.92 30.26
C ILE A 196 25.30 -6.34 30.46
N MET A 197 24.26 -7.17 30.57
CA MET A 197 22.89 -6.75 30.91
C MET A 197 22.78 -6.06 32.29
N ALA A 198 23.80 -6.17 33.14
CA ALA A 198 23.83 -5.50 34.44
C ALA A 198 24.22 -4.01 34.37
N PHE A 199 24.62 -3.48 33.20
CA PHE A 199 24.96 -2.06 33.03
C PHE A 199 23.76 -1.25 32.52
N SER A 200 23.48 -0.10 33.12
CA SER A 200 22.37 0.77 32.69
C SER A 200 22.50 1.26 31.24
N THR A 201 23.74 1.47 30.78
CA THR A 201 24.06 1.79 29.37
C THR A 201 23.71 0.67 28.40
N GLN A 202 23.70 -0.58 28.87
CA GLN A 202 23.28 -1.74 28.08
C GLN A 202 21.76 -1.84 28.04
N GLN A 203 21.10 -1.59 29.17
CA GLN A 203 19.68 -1.80 29.36
C GLN A 203 18.82 -0.82 28.57
N TYR A 204 19.22 0.46 28.48
CA TYR A 204 18.37 1.52 27.94
C TYR A 204 17.79 1.22 26.54
N PRO A 205 18.59 0.89 25.49
CA PRO A 205 18.03 0.61 24.17
C PRO A 205 17.15 -0.65 24.13
N ILE A 206 17.44 -1.61 25.01
CA ILE A 206 16.67 -2.86 25.13
C ILE A 206 15.30 -2.57 25.74
N VAL A 207 15.24 -1.77 26.81
CA VAL A 207 13.98 -1.34 27.42
C VAL A 207 13.17 -0.49 26.44
N GLU A 208 13.81 0.46 25.75
CA GLU A 208 13.14 1.29 24.73
C GLU A 208 12.50 0.42 23.63
N GLY A 209 13.27 -0.49 23.03
CA GLY A 209 12.77 -1.35 21.97
C GLY A 209 11.67 -2.31 22.44
N TRP A 210 11.77 -2.83 23.67
CA TRP A 210 10.74 -3.71 24.23
C TRP A 210 9.41 -2.96 24.45
N VAL A 211 9.47 -1.76 25.04
CA VAL A 211 8.30 -0.92 25.30
C VAL A 211 7.65 -0.48 23.97
N GLN A 212 8.45 0.02 23.01
CA GLN A 212 7.95 0.39 21.69
C GLN A 212 7.32 -0.81 20.96
N GLY A 213 7.95 -1.98 21.01
CA GLY A 213 7.41 -3.19 20.37
C GLY A 213 6.03 -3.60 20.90
N LYS A 214 5.79 -3.48 22.22
CA LYS A 214 4.47 -3.78 22.83
C LYS A 214 3.42 -2.72 22.48
N VAL A 215 3.76 -1.44 22.61
CA VAL A 215 2.81 -0.34 22.35
C VAL A 215 2.45 -0.26 20.88
N LEU A 216 3.42 -0.37 19.98
CA LEU A 216 3.17 -0.30 18.54
C LEU A 216 2.38 -1.50 18.03
N HIS A 217 2.52 -2.67 18.67
CA HIS A 217 1.68 -3.82 18.36
C HIS A 217 0.19 -3.53 18.62
N ALA A 218 -0.14 -2.96 19.78
CA ALA A 218 -1.50 -2.50 20.07
C ALA A 218 -1.95 -1.39 19.10
N PHE A 219 -1.05 -0.46 18.77
CA PHE A 219 -1.34 0.61 17.82
C PHE A 219 -1.64 0.08 16.42
N ALA A 220 -0.92 -0.95 15.95
CA ALA A 220 -1.15 -1.56 14.64
C ALA A 220 -2.57 -2.14 14.53
N HIS A 221 -3.01 -2.91 15.52
CA HIS A 221 -4.37 -3.44 15.56
C HIS A 221 -5.41 -2.31 15.56
N TRP A 222 -5.20 -1.29 16.38
CA TRP A 222 -6.10 -0.14 16.41
C TRP A 222 -6.15 0.60 15.06
N THR A 223 -5.02 0.79 14.39
CA THR A 223 -4.97 1.44 13.07
C THR A 223 -5.64 0.59 12.00
N ILE A 224 -5.48 -0.74 12.03
CA ILE A 224 -6.17 -1.65 11.11
C ILE A 224 -7.69 -1.52 11.27
N ASP A 225 -8.18 -1.55 12.50
CA ASP A 225 -9.62 -1.43 12.81
C ASP A 225 -10.20 -0.08 12.35
N MET A 226 -9.39 0.99 12.40
CA MET A 226 -9.78 2.33 11.97
C MET A 226 -9.69 2.55 10.46
N CYS A 227 -9.17 1.58 9.69
CA CYS A 227 -8.92 1.71 8.26
C CYS A 227 -9.68 0.67 7.39
N PRO A 228 -11.01 0.52 7.50
CA PRO A 228 -11.78 -0.46 6.72
C PRO A 228 -11.97 -0.10 5.23
N ASP A 229 -11.89 1.19 4.88
CA ASP A 229 -12.01 1.71 3.51
C ASP A 229 -10.86 2.67 3.16
N LEU A 230 -9.80 2.10 2.59
CA LEU A 230 -8.59 2.82 2.20
C LEU A 230 -8.78 3.83 1.05
N SER A 231 -10.01 4.00 0.52
CA SER A 231 -10.34 5.11 -0.37
C SER A 231 -10.64 6.42 0.37
N ASP A 232 -10.88 6.36 1.69
CA ASP A 232 -11.07 7.52 2.57
C ASP A 232 -9.71 8.24 2.82
N PRO A 233 -9.58 9.53 2.47
CA PRO A 233 -8.38 10.32 2.76
C PRO A 233 -7.97 10.32 4.23
N THR A 234 -8.94 10.24 5.14
CA THR A 234 -8.69 10.20 6.60
C THR A 234 -7.98 8.92 7.00
N GLN A 235 -8.37 7.79 6.43
CA GLN A 235 -7.76 6.50 6.72
C GLN A 235 -6.34 6.41 6.15
N HIS A 236 -6.09 6.99 4.98
CA HIS A 236 -4.73 7.13 4.47
C HIS A 236 -3.88 8.06 5.34
N ALA A 237 -4.45 9.14 5.88
CA ALA A 237 -3.75 9.98 6.84
C ALA A 237 -3.38 9.19 8.11
N LEU A 238 -4.29 8.36 8.64
CA LEU A 238 -4.02 7.47 9.77
C LEU A 238 -2.91 6.46 9.48
N ALA A 239 -2.94 5.79 8.31
CA ALA A 239 -1.87 4.88 7.89
C ALA A 239 -0.51 5.60 7.77
N SER A 240 -0.51 6.85 7.32
CA SER A 240 0.70 7.67 7.19
C SER A 240 1.25 8.12 8.55
N ILE A 241 0.37 8.46 9.50
CA ILE A 241 0.75 8.76 10.89
C ILE A 241 1.33 7.52 11.56
N PHE A 242 0.67 6.36 11.42
CA PHE A 242 1.17 5.08 11.91
C PHE A 242 2.57 4.80 11.35
N LYS A 243 2.76 4.94 10.04
CA LYS A 243 4.06 4.82 9.38
C LYS A 243 5.10 5.76 9.99
N ALA A 244 4.80 7.04 10.14
CA ALA A 244 5.72 8.02 10.72
C ALA A 244 6.16 7.63 12.14
N THR A 245 5.24 7.15 12.97
CA THR A 245 5.52 6.68 14.32
C THR A 245 6.40 5.42 14.31
N VAL A 246 6.09 4.41 13.49
CA VAL A 246 6.90 3.18 13.45
C VAL A 246 8.29 3.43 12.85
N VAL A 247 8.40 4.25 11.80
CA VAL A 247 9.69 4.65 11.21
C VAL A 247 10.55 5.44 12.21
N LYS A 248 9.93 6.24 13.07
CA LYS A 248 10.65 6.93 14.15
C LYS A 248 11.14 5.94 15.21
N ALA A 249 10.28 5.03 15.64
CA ALA A 249 10.57 4.01 16.65
C ALA A 249 11.66 3.03 16.19
N SER A 250 11.64 2.59 14.94
CA SER A 250 12.60 1.60 14.40
C SER A 250 14.05 2.07 14.45
N GLN A 251 14.30 3.37 14.64
CA GLN A 251 15.65 3.92 14.86
C GLN A 251 16.36 3.28 16.06
N VAL A 252 15.62 2.65 16.99
CA VAL A 252 16.16 1.88 18.12
C VAL A 252 16.97 0.64 17.69
N LEU A 253 16.80 0.14 16.46
CA LEU A 253 17.56 -1.00 15.96
C LEU A 253 19.08 -0.74 15.91
N ARG A 254 19.50 0.49 15.61
CA ARG A 254 20.92 0.88 15.60
C ARG A 254 21.58 0.76 16.97
N PRO A 255 21.08 1.42 18.04
CA PRO A 255 21.68 1.25 19.35
C PRO A 255 21.55 -0.18 19.88
N LEU A 256 20.51 -0.95 19.50
CA LEU A 256 20.42 -2.39 19.79
C LEU A 256 21.55 -3.20 19.15
N ALA A 257 21.91 -2.91 17.89
CA ALA A 257 23.06 -3.53 17.23
C ALA A 257 24.36 -3.18 17.96
N GLU A 258 24.55 -1.90 18.33
CA GLU A 258 25.73 -1.46 19.08
C GLU A 258 25.86 -2.16 20.44
N ARG A 259 24.74 -2.47 21.11
CA ARG A 259 24.74 -3.23 22.36
C ARG A 259 25.29 -4.65 22.19
N CYS A 260 25.29 -5.19 20.97
CA CYS A 260 25.92 -6.46 20.65
C CYS A 260 27.40 -6.33 20.24
N GLY A 261 27.96 -5.11 20.23
CA GLY A 261 29.30 -4.84 19.70
C GLY A 261 29.41 -5.20 18.23
N TRP A 262 30.58 -5.66 17.80
CA TRP A 262 30.80 -6.06 16.40
C TRP A 262 29.86 -7.19 15.95
N GLN A 263 29.42 -8.03 16.89
CA GLN A 263 28.45 -9.10 16.58
C GLN A 263 27.13 -8.54 16.05
N GLY A 264 26.67 -7.37 16.52
CA GLY A 264 25.43 -6.77 16.03
C GLY A 264 25.51 -6.22 14.61
N LEU A 265 26.72 -6.04 14.07
CA LEU A 265 26.92 -5.54 12.70
C LEU A 265 26.95 -6.65 11.66
N PHE A 266 27.22 -7.89 12.05
CA PHE A 266 27.18 -9.02 11.14
C PHE A 266 25.76 -9.34 10.68
N ALA A 267 25.53 -9.37 9.37
CA ALA A 267 24.21 -9.64 8.78
C ALA A 267 23.60 -10.96 9.26
N TYR A 268 24.42 -12.01 9.49
CA TYR A 268 23.92 -13.29 10.02
C TYR A 268 23.34 -13.21 11.44
N ASN A 269 23.61 -12.13 12.18
CA ASN A 269 22.97 -11.84 13.47
C ASN A 269 21.73 -10.93 13.34
N GLN A 270 21.27 -10.68 12.11
CA GLN A 270 20.03 -10.00 11.71
C GLN A 270 19.86 -8.53 12.08
N ILE A 271 20.32 -8.04 13.23
CA ILE A 271 19.92 -6.70 13.72
C ILE A 271 20.28 -5.60 12.72
N SER A 272 21.50 -5.60 12.16
CA SER A 272 21.93 -4.62 11.16
C SER A 272 21.18 -4.75 9.84
N GLU A 273 20.86 -5.96 9.41
CA GLU A 273 20.06 -6.23 8.22
C GLU A 273 18.63 -5.71 8.40
N LEU A 274 18.01 -5.97 9.55
CA LEU A 274 16.67 -5.46 9.90
C LEU A 274 16.63 -3.93 9.89
N ASP A 275 17.65 -3.25 10.44
CA ASP A 275 17.73 -1.78 10.38
C ASP A 275 17.82 -1.28 8.94
N LEU A 276 18.73 -1.85 8.14
CA LEU A 276 18.94 -1.44 6.74
C LEU A 276 17.69 -1.70 5.88
N THR A 277 17.10 -2.89 5.99
CA THR A 277 15.87 -3.23 5.26
C THR A 277 14.73 -2.29 5.64
N PHE A 278 14.56 -2.00 6.93
CA PHE A 278 13.45 -1.16 7.37
C PHE A 278 13.65 0.33 7.07
N GLN A 279 14.88 0.82 6.91
CA GLN A 279 15.11 2.19 6.41
C GLN A 279 14.47 2.42 5.04
N GLY A 280 14.42 1.40 4.18
CA GLY A 280 13.71 1.47 2.90
C GLY A 280 12.22 1.77 3.04
N ASN A 281 11.58 1.35 4.15
CA ASN A 281 10.18 1.63 4.42
C ASN A 281 9.91 3.14 4.57
N ALA A 282 10.88 3.95 5.00
CA ALA A 282 10.71 5.40 5.08
C ALA A 282 10.40 6.05 3.71
N ILE A 283 10.69 5.35 2.61
CA ILE A 283 10.56 5.84 1.23
C ILE A 283 9.46 5.07 0.48
N ALA A 284 9.37 3.75 0.67
CA ALA A 284 8.40 2.89 -0.03
C ALA A 284 6.94 3.28 0.25
N GLU A 285 6.04 3.12 -0.73
CA GLU A 285 4.61 3.48 -0.60
C GLU A 285 4.36 4.96 -0.21
N GLY A 286 5.33 5.82 -0.52
CA GLY A 286 5.30 7.26 -0.26
C GLY A 286 6.30 7.65 0.81
N ASP A 287 7.18 8.59 0.48
CA ASP A 287 8.15 9.13 1.43
C ASP A 287 7.45 9.68 2.68
N THR A 288 7.91 9.25 3.87
CA THR A 288 7.27 9.59 5.15
C THR A 288 7.17 11.10 5.35
N LEU A 289 8.20 11.87 4.98
CA LEU A 289 8.16 13.33 5.11
C LEU A 289 7.15 13.94 4.14
N VAL A 290 7.12 13.48 2.89
CA VAL A 290 6.15 13.94 1.88
C VAL A 290 4.71 13.62 2.30
N LEU A 291 4.44 12.43 2.83
CA LEU A 291 3.13 12.04 3.36
C LEU A 291 2.73 12.91 4.56
N CYS A 292 3.65 13.12 5.51
CA CYS A 292 3.42 14.02 6.65
C CYS A 292 3.11 15.44 6.18
N ILE A 293 3.87 15.97 5.21
CA ILE A 293 3.62 17.29 4.60
C ILE A 293 2.22 17.35 4.01
N ARG A 294 1.84 16.37 3.19
CA ARG A 294 0.53 16.31 2.55
C ARG A 294 -0.59 16.31 3.60
N PHE A 295 -0.60 15.32 4.49
CA PHE A 295 -1.75 15.09 5.36
C PHE A 295 -1.86 16.12 6.49
N MET A 296 -0.74 16.61 7.04
CA MET A 296 -0.80 17.68 8.04
C MET A 296 -1.23 19.00 7.40
N SER A 297 -0.84 19.26 6.15
CA SER A 297 -1.35 20.43 5.42
C SER A 297 -2.85 20.31 5.15
N GLU A 298 -3.33 19.15 4.70
CA GLU A 298 -4.76 18.90 4.48
C GLU A 298 -5.57 19.00 5.78
N LEU A 299 -5.04 18.51 6.90
CA LEU A 299 -5.62 18.65 8.23
C LEU A 299 -5.74 20.13 8.66
N LEU A 300 -4.67 20.91 8.50
CA LEU A 300 -4.66 22.34 8.82
C LEU A 300 -5.60 23.15 7.91
N GLY A 301 -5.78 22.71 6.67
CA GLY A 301 -6.72 23.28 5.71
C GLY A 301 -8.18 22.84 5.91
N GLY A 302 -8.48 22.02 6.93
CA GLY A 302 -9.83 21.52 7.19
C GLY A 302 -10.37 20.55 6.13
N LYS A 303 -9.49 19.91 5.34
CA LYS A 303 -9.87 18.96 4.28
C LYS A 303 -10.06 17.53 4.79
N LEU A 304 -9.55 17.23 5.98
CA LEU A 304 -9.72 15.96 6.67
C LEU A 304 -9.77 16.21 8.17
N GLU A 305 -10.34 15.27 8.91
CA GLU A 305 -10.38 15.31 10.38
C GLU A 305 -9.79 14.03 10.95
N LEU A 306 -9.01 14.14 12.03
CA LEU A 306 -8.42 12.99 12.72
C LEU A 306 -9.14 12.72 14.06
N PRO A 307 -9.09 11.48 14.57
CA PRO A 307 -9.61 11.14 15.90
C PRO A 307 -9.00 12.03 16.99
N ARG A 308 -9.88 12.71 17.74
CA ARG A 308 -9.49 13.57 18.86
C ARG A 308 -8.93 12.75 20.03
N ALA A 309 -8.11 13.39 20.86
CA ALA A 309 -7.62 12.82 22.11
C ALA A 309 -8.76 12.39 23.02
N ARG A 310 -8.73 11.15 23.52
CA ARG A 310 -9.70 10.63 24.49
C ARG A 310 -9.48 11.22 25.88
N ASN A 311 -8.21 11.29 26.29
CA ASN A 311 -7.80 11.92 27.54
C ASN A 311 -6.92 13.14 27.24
N ARG A 312 -7.53 14.34 27.28
CA ARG A 312 -6.81 15.59 27.02
C ARG A 312 -5.80 15.97 28.10
N LEU A 313 -5.89 15.35 29.28
CA LEU A 313 -4.99 15.63 30.39
C LEU A 313 -3.69 14.82 30.32
N CYS A 314 -3.60 13.81 29.44
CA CYS A 314 -2.35 13.06 29.28
C CYS A 314 -1.27 13.94 28.62
N ARG A 315 0.00 13.72 28.96
CA ARG A 315 1.08 14.63 28.54
C ARG A 315 1.30 14.58 27.03
N LEU A 316 1.09 13.42 26.41
CA LEU A 316 1.16 13.26 24.96
C LEU A 316 0.05 14.03 24.23
N ALA A 317 -1.18 14.05 24.77
CA ALA A 317 -2.27 14.85 24.20
C ALA A 317 -2.00 16.35 24.33
N GLN A 318 -1.48 16.81 25.48
CA GLN A 318 -1.09 18.21 25.67
C GLN A 318 0.04 18.62 24.71
N ARG A 319 1.00 17.72 24.44
CA ARG A 319 2.05 17.97 23.45
C ARG A 319 1.51 18.08 22.04
N GLU A 320 0.61 17.18 21.64
CA GLU A 320 -0.09 17.26 20.34
C GLU A 320 -0.84 18.60 20.23
N GLU A 321 -1.64 18.96 21.23
CA GLU A 321 -2.44 20.18 21.23
C GLU A 321 -1.56 21.44 21.16
N LYS A 322 -0.44 21.47 21.88
CA LYS A 322 0.54 22.55 21.81
C LYS A 322 1.13 22.71 20.41
N LEU A 323 1.54 21.60 19.77
CA LEU A 323 2.09 21.64 18.41
C LEU A 323 1.03 22.03 17.38
N MET A 324 -0.19 21.51 17.50
CA MET A 324 -1.31 21.86 16.64
C MET A 324 -1.65 23.36 16.75
N THR A 325 -1.64 23.91 17.97
CA THR A 325 -1.91 25.33 18.21
C THR A 325 -0.81 26.23 17.65
N ASP A 326 0.48 25.88 17.83
CA ASP A 326 1.60 26.59 17.20
C ASP A 326 1.48 26.59 15.67
N MET A 327 1.13 25.44 15.08
CA MET A 327 0.94 25.30 13.63
C MET A 327 -0.21 26.15 13.10
N LYS A 328 -1.36 26.16 13.78
CA LYS A 328 -2.50 27.02 13.43
C LYS A 328 -2.15 28.50 13.53
N SER A 329 -1.49 28.93 14.62
CA SER A 329 -1.05 30.32 14.80
C SER A 329 -0.07 30.77 13.71
N ARG A 330 0.86 29.88 13.30
CA ARG A 330 1.77 30.16 12.18
C ARG A 330 1.01 30.27 10.87
N LEU A 331 0.06 29.38 10.63
CA LEU A 331 -0.75 29.38 9.41
C LEU A 331 -1.56 30.67 9.28
N GLU A 332 -2.16 31.14 10.37
CA GLU A 332 -2.85 32.44 10.41
C GLU A 332 -1.90 33.59 10.07
N ARG A 333 -0.70 33.61 10.66
CA ARG A 333 0.30 34.67 10.44
C ARG A 333 0.78 34.77 9.00
N ILE A 334 0.84 33.66 8.28
CA ILE A 334 1.26 33.63 6.87
C ILE A 334 0.11 33.88 5.88
N GLY A 335 -1.11 34.18 6.35
CA GLY A 335 -2.26 34.47 5.49
C GLY A 335 -3.22 33.29 5.27
N GLY A 336 -3.09 32.21 6.04
CA GLY A 336 -3.99 31.06 6.01
C GLY A 336 -3.65 30.00 4.96
N TYR A 337 -4.48 28.96 4.88
CA TYR A 337 -4.26 27.80 4.00
C TYR A 337 -4.27 28.11 2.49
N LYS A 338 -4.82 29.24 2.07
CA LYS A 338 -4.73 29.70 0.68
C LYS A 338 -3.27 29.87 0.21
N GLU A 339 -2.36 30.19 1.12
CA GLU A 339 -0.93 30.38 0.86
C GLU A 339 -0.13 29.05 0.91
N HIS A 340 -0.78 27.88 0.92
CA HIS A 340 -0.12 26.57 1.08
C HIS A 340 0.94 26.21 0.02
N ARG A 341 1.02 26.95 -1.08
CA ARG A 341 2.04 26.81 -2.13
C ARG A 341 3.11 27.90 -2.11
N GLY A 342 3.03 28.84 -1.17
CA GLY A 342 3.93 29.97 -1.06
C GLY A 342 5.18 29.68 -0.23
N LEU A 343 6.20 30.51 -0.40
CA LEU A 343 7.48 30.44 0.31
C LEU A 343 7.32 30.55 1.85
N ALA A 344 6.32 31.31 2.32
CA ALA A 344 6.04 31.44 3.74
C ALA A 344 5.54 30.11 4.35
N PHE A 345 4.71 29.36 3.62
CA PHE A 345 4.24 28.04 4.05
C PHE A 345 5.38 27.03 4.08
N ASP A 346 6.21 27.03 3.04
CA ASP A 346 7.44 26.23 2.98
C ASP A 346 8.34 26.44 4.21
N ARG A 347 8.63 27.69 4.57
CA ARG A 347 9.54 27.99 5.69
C ARG A 347 8.94 27.76 7.07
N HIS A 348 7.63 28.01 7.24
CA HIS A 348 7.01 28.06 8.57
C HIS A 348 6.17 26.84 8.91
N ILE A 349 5.62 26.12 7.93
CA ILE A 349 4.71 25.00 8.14
C ILE A 349 5.37 23.67 7.80
N LEU A 350 5.93 23.51 6.59
CA LEU A 350 6.43 22.20 6.12
C LEU A 350 7.42 21.48 7.05
N PRO A 351 8.43 22.16 7.65
CA PRO A 351 9.41 21.51 8.54
C PRO A 351 8.79 20.92 9.82
N ARG A 352 7.59 21.36 10.18
CA ARG A 352 6.88 20.96 11.41
C ARG A 352 5.83 19.89 11.15
N CYS A 353 5.52 19.58 9.89
CA CYS A 353 4.52 18.57 9.55
C CYS A 353 4.91 17.18 10.08
N ARG A 354 6.18 16.76 9.91
CA ARG A 354 6.63 15.47 10.44
C ARG A 354 6.61 15.41 11.98
N PRO A 355 7.18 16.37 12.72
CA PRO A 355 7.05 16.41 14.18
C PRO A 355 5.61 16.41 14.70
N LEU A 356 4.68 17.10 14.00
CA LEU A 356 3.26 17.09 14.35
C LEU A 356 2.64 15.70 14.13
N ALA A 357 2.90 15.06 12.98
CA ALA A 357 2.42 13.72 12.70
C ALA A 357 2.96 12.69 13.70
N GLU A 358 4.25 12.76 14.04
CA GLU A 358 4.87 11.91 15.06
C GLU A 358 4.24 12.12 16.45
N ALA A 359 3.94 13.37 16.84
CA ALA A 359 3.27 13.65 18.11
C ALA A 359 1.83 13.12 18.16
N ILE A 360 1.06 13.27 17.08
CA ILE A 360 -0.28 12.71 16.95
C ILE A 360 -0.23 11.18 17.06
N GLY A 361 0.68 10.56 16.32
CA GLY A 361 0.83 9.10 16.32
C GLY A 361 1.30 8.56 17.67
N ASN A 362 2.19 9.25 18.39
CA ASN A 362 2.59 8.87 19.76
C ASN A 362 1.40 8.89 20.73
N ARG A 363 0.55 9.92 20.68
CA ARG A 363 -0.68 9.95 21.49
C ARG A 363 -1.61 8.80 21.12
N MET A 364 -1.89 8.61 19.83
CA MET A 364 -2.78 7.53 19.36
C MET A 364 -2.26 6.15 19.78
N ALA A 365 -0.95 5.92 19.69
CA ALA A 365 -0.32 4.68 20.11
C ALA A 365 -0.47 4.44 21.61
N TYR A 366 -0.27 5.48 22.44
CA TYR A 366 -0.51 5.40 23.89
C TYR A 366 -1.96 5.04 24.20
N GLU A 367 -2.94 5.73 23.60
CA GLU A 367 -4.38 5.45 23.83
C GLU A 367 -4.79 4.07 23.32
N ALA A 368 -4.18 3.59 22.22
CA ALA A 368 -4.40 2.24 21.72
C ALA A 368 -3.84 1.20 22.69
N ALA A 369 -2.64 1.42 23.22
CA ALA A 369 -2.02 0.56 24.22
C ALA A 369 -2.79 0.53 25.55
N GLU A 370 -3.28 1.67 26.01
CA GLU A 370 -4.14 1.77 27.20
C GLU A 370 -5.44 0.98 27.00
N LYS A 371 -6.11 1.15 25.85
CA LYS A 371 -7.32 0.38 25.51
C LYS A 371 -7.05 -1.12 25.39
N TRP A 372 -5.86 -1.50 24.89
CA TRP A 372 -5.43 -2.89 24.79
C TRP A 372 -5.17 -3.53 26.17
N GLY A 373 -5.05 -2.72 27.23
CA GLY A 373 -4.80 -3.19 28.59
C GLY A 373 -3.32 -3.46 28.87
N LEU A 374 -2.40 -2.71 28.24
CA LEU A 374 -0.99 -2.81 28.63
C LEU A 374 -0.75 -2.27 30.06
N PRO A 375 0.19 -2.85 30.81
CA PRO A 375 0.49 -2.41 32.18
C PRO A 375 0.91 -0.92 32.26
N SER A 376 0.59 -0.28 33.38
CA SER A 376 0.85 1.16 33.58
C SER A 376 2.34 1.49 33.56
N GLU A 377 3.21 0.54 33.93
CA GLU A 377 4.68 0.67 33.85
C GLU A 377 5.14 0.83 32.40
N VAL A 378 4.56 0.07 31.48
CA VAL A 378 4.85 0.14 30.04
C VAL A 378 4.38 1.46 29.46
N LEU A 379 3.15 1.88 29.82
CA LEU A 379 2.59 3.15 29.38
C LEU A 379 3.42 4.34 29.89
N THR A 380 3.84 4.31 31.15
CA THR A 380 4.70 5.33 31.77
C THR A 380 6.03 5.44 31.02
N LEU A 381 6.71 4.32 30.75
CA LEU A 381 7.97 4.35 30.01
C LEU A 381 7.77 4.83 28.57
N TYR A 382 6.69 4.40 27.89
CA TYR A 382 6.40 4.85 26.54
C TYR A 382 6.19 6.37 26.46
N GLU A 383 5.45 6.95 27.42
CA GLU A 383 5.29 8.40 27.51
C GLU A 383 6.65 9.10 27.63
N ARG A 384 7.55 8.61 28.49
CA ARG A 384 8.88 9.19 28.69
C ARG A 384 9.77 9.06 27.44
N ILE A 385 9.74 7.91 26.76
CA ILE A 385 10.40 7.70 25.45
C ILE A 385 9.94 8.76 24.45
N CYS A 386 8.62 8.93 24.29
CA CYS A 386 8.06 9.90 23.37
C CYS A 386 8.45 11.33 23.74
N MET A 387 8.54 11.66 25.03
CA MET A 387 8.93 12.97 25.55
C MET A 387 10.44 13.25 25.49
N GLY A 388 11.27 12.25 25.19
CA GLY A 388 12.73 12.39 25.16
C GLY A 388 13.34 12.50 26.56
N GLU A 389 12.70 11.89 27.56
CA GLU A 389 13.14 11.89 28.95
C GLU A 389 14.00 10.65 29.26
N ASP A 390 14.93 10.76 30.21
CA ASP A 390 15.78 9.63 30.62
C ASP A 390 14.94 8.52 31.26
N LEU A 391 14.94 7.30 30.73
CA LEU A 391 14.12 6.18 31.21
C LEU A 391 14.46 5.72 32.63
N ASP A 392 15.68 5.98 33.11
CA ASP A 392 16.09 5.70 34.49
C ASP A 392 16.46 7.00 35.24
N PRO A 393 15.57 7.53 36.10
CA PRO A 393 15.82 8.77 36.86
C PRO A 393 17.04 8.72 37.78
N LEU A 394 17.57 7.53 38.11
CA LEU A 394 18.75 7.38 38.98
C LEU A 394 20.04 7.89 38.32
N ARG A 395 20.04 8.12 36.99
CA ARG A 395 21.17 8.75 36.28
C ARG A 395 21.26 10.27 36.48
N THR A 396 20.14 10.92 36.79
CA THR A 396 20.04 12.38 36.87
C THR A 396 20.27 12.95 38.27
N VAL A 397 20.56 12.11 39.27
CA VAL A 397 20.80 12.56 40.65
C VAL A 397 22.27 12.98 40.78
N GLU A 398 22.55 14.28 40.73
CA GLU A 398 23.80 14.85 41.25
C GLU A 398 23.93 14.51 42.75
N PRO A 399 25.16 14.35 43.30
CA PRO A 399 25.38 13.77 44.64
C PRO A 399 24.95 14.65 45.84
N LEU A 400 24.14 15.69 45.63
CA LEU A 400 23.84 16.70 46.64
C LEU A 400 22.37 17.11 46.59
N ALA A 401 21.47 16.21 47.00
CA ALA A 401 20.40 16.49 47.95
C ALA A 401 19.37 15.36 47.94
N GLN A 402 18.98 14.96 49.15
CA GLN A 402 17.85 14.09 49.52
C GLN A 402 18.11 12.58 49.44
N GLU A 403 18.40 12.03 50.62
CA GLU A 403 17.70 10.83 51.08
C GLU A 403 16.22 10.97 50.69
N HIS A 404 15.61 10.00 50.00
CA HIS A 404 14.20 9.56 50.09
C HIS A 404 13.79 8.73 48.85
N LEU A 405 13.07 7.63 49.12
CA LEU A 405 12.21 6.77 48.29
C LEU A 405 12.46 6.66 46.76
N PRO A 406 12.52 5.43 46.17
CA PRO A 406 12.57 5.26 44.71
C PRO A 406 11.42 6.02 44.05
N SER A 407 11.73 6.92 43.12
CA SER A 407 10.70 7.56 42.30
C SER A 407 9.86 6.49 41.59
N GLN A 408 8.55 6.72 41.43
CA GLN A 408 7.64 5.77 40.75
C GLN A 408 8.17 5.35 39.36
N SER A 409 8.91 6.23 38.68
CA SER A 409 9.52 5.94 37.39
C SER A 409 10.71 4.97 37.47
N SER A 410 11.51 5.00 38.55
CA SER A 410 12.56 4.00 38.77
C SER A 410 11.95 2.62 39.06
N ALA A 411 10.77 2.57 39.69
CA ALA A 411 10.04 1.32 39.89
C ALA A 411 9.52 0.74 38.57
N SER A 412 8.88 1.56 37.72
CA SER A 412 8.40 1.11 36.39
C SER A 412 9.52 0.56 35.51
N TYR A 413 10.68 1.23 35.49
CA TYR A 413 11.85 0.77 34.74
C TYR A 413 12.35 -0.59 35.22
N ASN A 414 12.51 -0.75 36.54
CA ASN A 414 12.99 -2.01 37.13
C ASN A 414 12.02 -3.17 36.92
N THR A 415 10.71 -2.93 37.01
CA THR A 415 9.68 -3.95 36.73
C THR A 415 9.75 -4.42 35.28
N VAL A 416 9.81 -3.50 34.32
CA VAL A 416 9.92 -3.84 32.89
C VAL A 416 11.24 -4.54 32.60
N LEU A 417 12.36 -4.07 33.18
CA LEU A 417 13.65 -4.74 33.03
C LEU A 417 13.63 -6.17 33.58
N ALA A 418 13.03 -6.40 34.75
CA ALA A 418 12.89 -7.73 35.32
C ALA A 418 12.08 -8.66 34.40
N GLN A 419 11.01 -8.15 33.78
CA GLN A 419 10.24 -8.89 32.79
C GLN A 419 11.08 -9.25 31.56
N ILE A 420 11.84 -8.29 31.01
CA ILE A 420 12.74 -8.53 29.86
C ILE A 420 13.76 -9.63 30.18
N ARG A 421 14.35 -9.61 31.39
CA ARG A 421 15.32 -10.63 31.81
C ARG A 421 14.67 -12.01 31.94
N SER A 422 13.49 -12.07 32.53
CA SER A 422 12.71 -13.31 32.64
C SER A 422 12.38 -13.88 31.26
N GLU A 423 11.87 -13.05 30.35
CA GLU A 423 11.59 -13.42 28.97
C GLU A 423 12.87 -13.90 28.27
N SER A 424 14.03 -13.25 28.49
CA SER A 424 15.32 -13.62 27.85
C SER A 424 15.81 -15.03 28.15
N ILE A 425 15.32 -15.65 29.24
CA ILE A 425 15.71 -17.00 29.65
C ILE A 425 14.69 -18.04 29.19
N SER A 426 13.43 -17.65 29.00
CA SER A 426 12.35 -18.54 28.53
C SER A 426 12.22 -18.51 27.01
N GLN A 427 11.70 -19.60 26.44
CA GLN A 427 11.34 -19.63 25.02
C GLN A 427 10.07 -18.82 24.79
N SER A 428 10.04 -18.03 23.72
CA SER A 428 8.94 -17.16 23.34
C SER A 428 8.59 -17.35 21.86
N ASP A 429 7.34 -17.06 21.46
CA ASP A 429 6.90 -17.13 20.06
C ASP A 429 7.79 -16.33 19.11
N ILE A 430 8.43 -15.27 19.60
CA ILE A 430 9.34 -14.46 18.79
C ILE A 430 10.59 -15.23 18.37
N ASP A 431 11.00 -16.26 19.13
CA ASP A 431 12.20 -17.05 18.84
C ASP A 431 12.07 -17.82 17.53
N HIS A 432 10.85 -18.08 17.04
CA HIS A 432 10.62 -18.64 15.70
C HIS A 432 11.10 -17.74 14.56
N TYR A 433 11.24 -16.43 14.81
CA TYR A 433 11.70 -15.45 13.84
C TYR A 433 13.17 -15.04 14.08
N VAL A 434 13.83 -15.61 15.08
CA VAL A 434 15.22 -15.32 15.43
C VAL A 434 16.14 -16.38 14.84
N THR A 435 16.79 -16.07 13.72
CA THR A 435 17.86 -16.87 13.09
C THR A 435 19.28 -16.56 13.57
N ALA A 436 19.46 -15.64 14.53
CA ALA A 436 20.76 -15.06 14.89
C ALA A 436 21.55 -16.04 15.76
N PRO A 437 22.73 -16.53 15.30
CA PRO A 437 23.46 -17.58 16.00
C PRO A 437 23.98 -17.13 17.37
N ILE A 438 24.16 -15.83 17.61
CA ILE A 438 24.64 -15.28 18.90
C ILE A 438 23.67 -15.45 20.08
N THR A 439 22.47 -15.98 19.84
CA THR A 439 21.43 -16.12 20.87
C THR A 439 21.57 -17.38 21.72
N SER A 440 22.33 -18.38 21.30
CA SER A 440 22.65 -19.57 22.10
C SER A 440 24.00 -20.21 21.72
N ASP A 441 24.63 -20.95 22.64
CA ASP A 441 25.89 -21.66 22.34
C ASP A 441 25.65 -22.73 21.27
N LYS A 442 24.52 -23.45 21.37
CA LYS A 442 24.11 -24.45 20.40
C LYS A 442 23.97 -23.86 18.99
N SER A 443 23.30 -22.71 18.85
CA SER A 443 23.16 -22.04 17.56
C SER A 443 24.50 -21.50 17.04
N TRP A 444 25.33 -20.97 17.93
CA TRP A 444 26.67 -20.49 17.59
C TRP A 444 27.58 -21.62 17.09
N GLU A 445 27.64 -22.74 17.80
CA GLU A 445 28.39 -23.93 17.39
C GLU A 445 27.89 -24.50 16.08
N SER A 446 26.56 -24.63 15.92
CA SER A 446 25.97 -25.08 14.66
C SER A 446 26.33 -24.17 13.49
N PHE A 447 26.34 -22.85 13.72
CA PHE A 447 26.76 -21.88 12.71
C PHE A 447 28.25 -22.03 12.39
N MET A 448 29.12 -22.07 13.39
CA MET A 448 30.56 -22.24 13.19
C MET A 448 30.91 -23.54 12.44
N ASN A 449 30.22 -24.64 12.75
CA ASN A 449 30.38 -25.93 12.08
C ASN A 449 29.92 -25.92 10.61
N SER A 450 29.05 -24.98 10.23
CA SER A 450 28.62 -24.82 8.84
C SER A 450 29.61 -24.02 7.98
N LEU A 451 30.55 -23.31 8.59
CA LEU A 451 31.51 -22.47 7.89
C LEU A 451 32.70 -23.29 7.34
N GLN A 452 33.17 -22.90 6.16
CA GLN A 452 34.38 -23.45 5.59
C GLN A 452 35.60 -22.98 6.40
N ALA A 453 36.27 -23.94 7.06
CA ALA A 453 37.51 -23.69 7.78
C ALA A 453 38.73 -23.96 6.87
N PHE A 454 39.67 -23.01 6.81
CA PHE A 454 40.96 -23.19 6.18
C PHE A 454 41.99 -23.49 7.27
N LYS A 455 42.50 -24.73 7.31
CA LYS A 455 43.46 -25.20 8.31
C LYS A 455 44.84 -25.42 7.69
N SER A 456 45.89 -25.24 8.47
CA SER A 456 47.24 -25.67 8.09
C SER A 456 47.25 -27.18 7.80
N PRO A 457 47.97 -27.67 6.78
CA PRO A 457 48.17 -29.10 6.55
C PRO A 457 48.90 -29.80 7.69
N GLU A 458 49.68 -29.06 8.48
CA GLU A 458 50.45 -29.57 9.61
C GLU A 458 49.99 -28.88 10.90
N GLU A 459 49.50 -29.67 11.87
CA GLU A 459 49.24 -29.23 13.24
C GLU A 459 50.57 -29.05 13.99
N LEU A 460 51.29 -27.97 13.70
CA LEU A 460 52.45 -27.57 14.49
C LEU A 460 51.96 -26.94 15.79
N ILE A 461 52.05 -27.70 16.88
CA ILE A 461 51.86 -27.19 18.25
C ILE A 461 53.08 -26.30 18.58
N THR A 462 52.96 -25.00 18.30
CA THR A 462 53.97 -24.03 18.72
C THR A 462 53.81 -23.76 20.23
N PRO A 463 54.84 -24.00 21.08
CA PRO A 463 54.75 -23.69 22.50
C PRO A 463 54.51 -22.19 22.69
N VAL A 464 53.46 -21.83 23.44
CA VAL A 464 53.03 -20.46 23.73
C VAL A 464 53.97 -19.79 24.74
N SER A 465 55.28 -19.79 24.48
CA SER A 465 56.27 -19.13 25.34
C SER A 465 56.76 -17.79 24.79
N LYS A 466 56.37 -17.41 23.56
CA LYS A 466 56.76 -16.14 22.92
C LYS A 466 55.71 -15.58 21.95
N LEU A 467 54.49 -15.36 22.41
CA LEU A 467 53.54 -14.43 21.76
C LEU A 467 53.22 -13.29 22.71
#